data_AF-A0A7Y5FUA5-F1
#
_entry.id   AF-A0A7Y5FUA5-F1
#
_cell.length_a   1.000
_cell.length_b   1.000
_cell.length_c   1.000
_cell.angle_alpha   90.00
_cell.angle_beta   90.00
_cell.angle_gamma   90.00
#
_symmetry.space_group_name_H-M   'P 1'
#
loop_
_entity.id
_entity.type
_entity.pdbx_description
1 polymer ?
#
loop_
_entity_poly.entity_id
_entity_poly.type
_entity_poly.pdbx_seq_one_letter_code
_entity_poly.pdbx_strand_id
1 'polypeptide(L)'
;MQKWLQMRYAFIVLLAFSPFIFGRQSLTPCAGSFSSSHNKSAGFAAEHKKLSFAEPTLAERKLHALINAYRASHKLPAIPLSKSLSYVARTHVHDLNAHPPESPCNAHSWSEHGVWSSCCYTPDHKQAKCMWDKPAELTNYKDSGFEIGYWTSAEANAEEALEGWKTSAAHNAVIINQTIWKNEEWRSLGVGLAGQYAVVWFGKKKDPDGYWEEKAE
;
A
#
# COMPACT_ATOMS: atom_id res chain seq x y z
N MET A 1 -44.90 -3.94 -0.08
CA MET A 1 -45.45 -3.28 -1.28
C MET A 1 -44.30 -3.01 -2.23
N GLN A 2 -44.48 -3.46 -3.47
CA GLN A 2 -43.54 -3.53 -4.57
C GLN A 2 -43.83 -2.35 -5.52
N LYS A 3 -42.78 -1.72 -6.09
CA LYS A 3 -42.73 -0.92 -7.34
C LYS A 3 -41.33 -0.29 -7.44
N TRP A 4 -40.38 -0.76 -8.26
CA TRP A 4 -40.24 -0.73 -9.74
C TRP A 4 -40.13 0.67 -10.36
N LEU A 5 -38.94 1.02 -10.89
CA LEU A 5 -38.57 1.51 -12.24
C LEU A 5 -37.22 2.27 -12.15
N GLN A 6 -36.10 1.74 -12.70
CA GLN A 6 -35.62 1.85 -14.10
C GLN A 6 -35.43 3.29 -14.58
N MET A 7 -34.17 3.68 -14.84
CA MET A 7 -33.86 4.46 -16.06
C MET A 7 -32.39 4.28 -16.46
N ARG A 8 -32.21 3.61 -17.59
CA ARG A 8 -30.98 3.54 -18.39
C ARG A 8 -30.92 4.79 -19.26
N TYR A 9 -29.75 5.41 -19.39
CA TYR A 9 -29.44 6.27 -20.53
C TYR A 9 -28.11 5.88 -21.14
N ALA A 10 -28.19 5.34 -22.35
CA ALA A 10 -27.10 5.21 -23.29
C ALA A 10 -27.01 6.51 -24.08
N PHE A 11 -25.81 7.04 -24.29
CA PHE A 11 -25.54 7.98 -25.37
C PHE A 11 -24.36 7.49 -26.20
N ILE A 12 -24.69 7.16 -27.45
CA ILE A 12 -23.82 6.94 -28.58
C ILE A 12 -23.52 8.33 -29.17
N VAL A 13 -22.26 8.66 -29.43
CA VAL A 13 -21.89 9.65 -30.45
C VAL A 13 -20.82 9.04 -31.34
N LEU A 14 -21.14 9.05 -32.64
CA LEU A 14 -20.39 8.56 -33.78
C LEU A 14 -19.64 9.72 -34.46
N LEU A 15 -18.44 9.42 -34.97
CA LEU A 15 -17.76 9.92 -36.18
C LEU A 15 -17.22 11.36 -36.23
N ALA A 16 -15.91 11.47 -36.52
CA ALA A 16 -15.43 12.08 -37.76
C ALA A 16 -13.99 11.63 -38.11
N PHE A 17 -13.86 11.01 -39.28
CA PHE A 17 -12.61 10.76 -40.01
C PHE A 17 -12.14 12.04 -40.69
N SER A 18 -10.82 12.23 -40.81
CA SER A 18 -10.20 12.78 -42.03
C SER A 18 -8.72 12.41 -42.12
N PRO A 19 -8.26 11.86 -43.27
CA PRO A 19 -6.86 11.59 -43.55
C PRO A 19 -6.21 12.79 -44.26
N PHE A 20 -4.95 13.07 -43.95
CA PHE A 20 -4.10 13.88 -44.83
C PHE A 20 -2.91 13.03 -45.30
N ILE A 21 -2.78 12.96 -46.62
CA ILE A 21 -1.79 12.19 -47.35
C ILE A 21 -0.69 13.14 -47.86
N PHE A 22 0.48 12.55 -48.07
CA PHE A 22 1.56 12.87 -49.01
C PHE A 22 2.75 13.69 -48.51
N GLY A 23 3.91 13.05 -48.63
CA GLY A 23 5.23 13.68 -48.52
C GLY A 23 6.37 12.67 -48.56
N ARG A 24 6.44 11.83 -49.60
CA ARG A 24 7.57 10.92 -49.85
C ARG A 24 8.72 11.73 -50.47
N GLN A 25 9.87 11.79 -49.81
CA GLN A 25 11.14 12.06 -50.49
C GLN A 25 12.19 11.06 -49.99
N SER A 26 12.73 10.32 -50.95
CA SER A 26 13.83 9.38 -50.80
C SER A 26 15.14 10.08 -51.14
N LEU A 27 16.17 9.98 -50.30
CA LEU A 27 17.57 10.10 -50.74
C LEU A 27 18.47 9.17 -49.89
N THR A 28 18.97 8.15 -50.58
CA THR A 28 20.27 7.44 -50.55
C THR A 28 21.16 7.37 -49.28
N PRO A 29 21.81 6.20 -49.04
CA PRO A 29 22.69 5.97 -47.91
C PRO A 29 24.15 6.36 -48.22
N CYS A 30 24.83 6.95 -47.24
CA CYS A 30 26.30 7.01 -47.21
C CYS A 30 26.78 6.26 -45.97
N ALA A 31 27.49 5.17 -46.23
CA ALA A 31 28.26 4.43 -45.23
C ALA A 31 29.41 5.32 -44.72
N GLY A 32 29.48 5.47 -43.41
CA GLY A 32 30.58 6.12 -42.70
C GLY A 32 30.81 5.37 -41.40
N SER A 33 31.88 4.57 -41.38
CA SER A 33 32.42 3.92 -40.19
C SER A 33 32.77 4.98 -39.13
N PHE A 34 32.20 4.85 -37.93
CA PHE A 34 32.67 5.61 -36.77
C PHE A 34 33.00 4.67 -35.62
N SER A 35 34.18 4.93 -35.08
CA SER A 35 34.89 4.16 -34.07
C SER A 35 34.12 4.00 -32.76
N SER A 36 34.31 2.84 -32.16
CA SER A 36 34.10 2.57 -30.73
C SER A 36 34.70 3.69 -29.88
N SER A 37 33.89 4.29 -29.01
CA SER A 37 34.36 4.92 -27.78
C SER A 37 33.35 4.64 -26.68
N HIS A 38 33.83 3.97 -25.64
CA HIS A 38 33.09 3.60 -24.44
C HIS A 38 32.33 4.77 -23.84
N ASN A 39 31.00 4.72 -23.88
CA ASN A 39 30.18 5.56 -23.01
C ASN A 39 29.83 4.73 -21.78
N LYS A 40 30.53 5.02 -20.68
CA LYS A 40 30.16 4.54 -19.34
C LYS A 40 28.70 4.94 -19.11
N SER A 41 27.83 3.95 -19.00
CA SER A 41 26.50 4.14 -18.44
C SER A 41 26.69 4.59 -16.99
N ALA A 42 26.67 5.90 -16.76
CA ALA A 42 26.49 6.47 -15.44
C ALA A 42 25.09 6.04 -14.98
N GLY A 43 25.03 4.97 -14.19
CA GLY A 43 23.83 4.63 -13.46
C GLY A 43 23.52 5.79 -12.52
N PHE A 44 22.37 6.42 -12.72
CA PHE A 44 21.75 7.23 -11.67
C PHE A 44 21.36 6.26 -10.55
N ALA A 45 22.27 6.04 -9.60
CA ALA A 45 21.90 5.49 -8.31
C ALA A 45 20.94 6.50 -7.69
N ALA A 46 19.68 6.11 -7.51
CA ALA A 46 18.69 6.93 -6.81
C ALA A 46 19.24 7.26 -5.42
N GLU A 47 19.42 8.54 -5.13
CA GLU A 47 19.85 9.02 -3.83
C GLU A 47 18.74 8.69 -2.81
N HIS A 48 19.03 7.79 -1.87
CA HIS A 48 18.10 7.42 -0.81
C HIS A 48 17.89 8.65 0.10
N LYS A 49 16.65 9.15 0.17
CA LYS A 49 16.30 10.22 1.11
C LYS A 49 16.58 9.71 2.51
N LYS A 50 17.48 10.36 3.26
CA LYS A 50 17.77 9.97 4.65
C LYS A 50 16.57 10.32 5.54
N LEU A 51 15.65 9.38 5.70
CA LEU A 51 14.50 9.48 6.58
C LEU A 51 14.89 9.03 7.99
N SER A 52 14.35 9.70 9.01
CA SER A 52 14.46 9.29 10.41
C SER A 52 13.16 8.64 10.86
N PHE A 53 13.25 7.45 11.42
CA PHE A 53 12.10 6.68 11.89
C PHE A 53 12.12 6.61 13.42
N ALA A 54 10.98 6.87 14.07
CA ALA A 54 10.83 6.65 15.50
C ALA A 54 10.73 5.15 15.80
N GLU A 55 11.34 4.72 16.90
CA GLU A 55 11.26 3.34 17.40
C GLU A 55 9.81 2.90 17.64
N PRO A 56 9.47 1.62 17.42
CA PRO A 56 8.15 1.10 17.71
C PRO A 56 7.86 1.07 19.22
N THR A 57 6.62 1.36 19.59
CA THR A 57 6.15 1.24 20.98
C THR A 57 6.06 -0.23 21.42
N LEU A 58 5.91 -0.47 22.73
CA LEU A 58 5.68 -1.83 23.23
C LEU A 58 4.39 -2.44 22.67
N ALA A 59 3.34 -1.64 22.50
CA ALA A 59 2.07 -2.11 21.92
C ALA A 59 2.23 -2.49 20.43
N GLU A 60 2.99 -1.72 19.65
CA GLU A 60 3.28 -2.05 18.25
C GLU A 60 4.13 -3.32 18.12
N ARG A 61 5.15 -3.48 18.97
CA ARG A 61 5.98 -4.70 19.02
C ARG A 61 5.15 -5.92 19.41
N LYS A 62 4.29 -5.77 20.41
CA LYS A 62 3.37 -6.83 20.85
C LYS A 62 2.42 -7.25 19.72
N LEU A 63 1.82 -6.30 18.99
CA LEU A 63 0.95 -6.62 17.87
C LEU A 63 1.71 -7.34 16.74
N HIS A 64 2.91 -6.87 16.40
CA HIS A 64 3.79 -7.55 15.45
C HIS A 64 4.10 -8.99 15.87
N ALA A 65 4.47 -9.19 17.14
CA ALA A 65 4.75 -10.52 17.69
C ALA A 65 3.53 -11.44 17.66
N LEU A 66 2.35 -10.94 18.03
CA LEU A 66 1.09 -11.69 17.98
C LEU A 66 0.73 -12.13 16.55
N ILE A 67 0.90 -11.25 15.57
CA ILE A 67 0.68 -11.58 14.16
C ILE A 67 1.64 -12.69 13.70
N ASN A 68 2.93 -12.57 14.03
CA ASN A 68 3.92 -13.58 13.66
C ASN A 68 3.71 -14.91 14.39
N ALA A 69 3.26 -14.89 15.65
CA ALA A 69 2.87 -16.10 16.38
C ALA A 69 1.66 -16.78 15.72
N TYR A 70 0.67 -16.01 15.29
CA TYR A 70 -0.48 -16.54 14.55
C TYR A 70 -0.06 -17.10 13.18
N ARG A 71 0.81 -16.41 12.43
CA ARG A 71 1.39 -16.94 11.19
C ARG A 71 2.15 -18.25 11.43
N ALA A 72 2.91 -18.35 12.51
CA ALA A 72 3.62 -19.56 12.89
C ALA A 72 2.67 -20.74 13.18
N SER A 73 1.52 -20.50 13.81
CA SER A 73 0.50 -21.56 14.00
C SER A 73 -0.09 -22.06 12.68
N HIS A 74 0.02 -21.26 11.62
CA HIS A 74 -0.35 -21.62 10.24
C HIS A 74 0.85 -22.10 9.39
N LYS A 75 2.01 -22.36 10.01
CA LYS A 75 3.24 -22.80 9.33
C LYS A 75 3.77 -21.80 8.30
N LEU A 76 3.50 -20.51 8.52
CA LEU A 76 4.00 -19.43 7.69
C LEU A 76 5.21 -18.75 8.35
N PRO A 77 6.16 -18.25 7.56
CA PRO A 77 7.33 -17.56 8.10
C PRO A 77 6.92 -16.24 8.76
N ALA A 78 7.67 -15.88 9.81
CA ALA A 78 7.60 -14.56 10.42
C ALA A 78 7.99 -13.49 9.39
N ILE A 79 7.37 -12.31 9.50
CA ILE A 79 7.65 -11.16 8.65
C ILE A 79 8.38 -10.13 9.51
N PRO A 80 9.54 -9.60 9.07
CA PRO A 80 10.28 -8.61 9.85
C PRO A 80 9.56 -7.26 9.93
N LEU A 81 9.74 -6.57 11.06
CA LEU A 81 9.12 -5.27 11.34
C LEU A 81 9.83 -4.14 10.56
N SER A 82 9.19 -3.67 9.49
CA SER A 82 9.69 -2.68 8.54
C SER A 82 9.65 -1.26 9.10
N LYS A 83 10.71 -0.49 8.90
CA LYS A 83 10.78 0.93 9.31
C LYS A 83 9.84 1.79 8.46
N SER A 84 9.91 1.63 7.13
CA SER A 84 9.07 2.36 6.17
C SER A 84 7.58 2.09 6.40
N LEU A 85 7.18 0.82 6.42
CA LEU A 85 5.76 0.48 6.54
C LEU A 85 5.21 0.81 7.93
N SER A 86 6.03 0.76 8.99
CA SER A 86 5.59 1.22 10.33
C SER A 86 5.39 2.74 10.36
N TYR A 87 6.20 3.51 9.63
CA TYR A 87 5.97 4.94 9.47
C TYR A 87 4.66 5.23 8.74
N VAL A 88 4.37 4.50 7.66
CA VAL A 88 3.09 4.63 6.92
C VAL A 88 1.92 4.30 7.85
N ALA A 89 2.00 3.17 8.56
CA ALA A 89 0.95 2.71 9.47
C ALA A 89 0.69 3.71 10.61
N ARG A 90 1.75 4.24 11.25
CA ARG A 90 1.63 5.28 12.28
C ARG A 90 1.05 6.57 11.74
N THR A 91 1.52 7.01 10.59
CA THR A 91 0.97 8.19 9.91
C THR A 91 -0.54 8.02 9.70
N HIS A 92 -0.95 6.83 9.25
CA HIS A 92 -2.35 6.56 8.97
C HIS A 92 -3.23 6.50 10.21
N VAL A 93 -2.81 5.82 11.28
CA VAL A 93 -3.61 5.80 12.52
C VAL A 93 -3.76 7.21 13.10
N HIS A 94 -2.74 8.07 13.01
CA HIS A 94 -2.87 9.46 13.44
C HIS A 94 -3.86 10.24 12.58
N ASP A 95 -3.84 10.04 11.27
CA ASP A 95 -4.81 10.63 10.37
C ASP A 95 -6.24 10.16 10.68
N LEU A 96 -6.46 8.86 10.83
CA LEU A 96 -7.78 8.28 11.15
C LEU A 96 -8.34 8.77 12.49
N ASN A 97 -7.50 8.94 13.51
CA ASN A 97 -7.94 9.47 14.80
C ASN A 97 -8.32 10.96 14.72
N ALA A 98 -7.64 11.73 13.87
CA ALA A 98 -7.88 13.17 13.74
C ALA A 98 -9.01 13.50 12.74
N HIS A 99 -9.11 12.71 11.67
CA HIS A 99 -10.00 12.92 10.53
C HIS A 99 -10.68 11.59 10.16
N PRO A 100 -11.52 11.04 11.05
CA PRO A 100 -12.19 9.76 10.79
C PRO A 100 -13.05 9.86 9.51
N PRO A 101 -12.98 8.86 8.62
CA PRO A 101 -13.71 8.91 7.36
C PRO A 101 -15.21 8.77 7.58
N GLU A 102 -15.98 9.56 6.83
CA GLU A 102 -17.43 9.48 6.80
C GLU A 102 -17.93 8.67 5.59
N SER A 103 -19.13 8.09 5.71
CA SER A 103 -19.78 7.39 4.59
C SER A 103 -19.89 8.32 3.37
N PRO A 104 -19.51 7.85 2.16
CA PRO A 104 -19.31 6.45 1.76
C PRO A 104 -17.87 5.92 1.91
N CYS A 105 -16.97 6.69 2.51
CA CYS A 105 -15.57 6.36 2.71
C CYS A 105 -15.39 5.42 3.92
N ASN A 106 -14.37 4.58 3.90
CA ASN A 106 -14.04 3.65 4.99
C ASN A 106 -12.61 3.88 5.54
N ALA A 107 -12.18 3.08 6.51
CA ALA A 107 -10.90 3.23 7.21
C ALA A 107 -9.63 3.12 6.33
N HIS A 108 -9.74 2.71 5.07
CA HIS A 108 -8.63 2.76 4.10
C HIS A 108 -8.50 4.12 3.39
N SER A 109 -9.35 5.09 3.74
CA SER A 109 -9.36 6.45 3.18
C SER A 109 -8.30 7.30 3.86
N TRP A 110 -7.64 8.16 3.09
CA TRP A 110 -6.63 9.09 3.58
C TRP A 110 -7.16 10.52 3.45
N SER A 111 -7.10 11.31 4.53
CA SER A 111 -7.60 12.68 4.53
C SER A 111 -6.73 13.60 3.68
N GLU A 112 -7.20 14.83 3.46
CA GLU A 112 -6.42 15.90 2.82
C GLU A 112 -5.44 16.62 3.74
N HIS A 113 -5.34 16.21 5.02
CA HIS A 113 -4.54 16.87 6.04
C HIS A 113 -3.12 16.29 6.16
N GLY A 114 -2.45 16.09 5.02
CA GLY A 114 -1.10 15.53 4.98
C GLY A 114 -0.32 15.83 3.70
N VAL A 115 0.89 15.28 3.62
CA VAL A 115 1.79 15.41 2.45
C VAL A 115 1.55 14.34 1.38
N TRP A 116 0.59 13.45 1.63
CA TRP A 116 0.18 12.35 0.75
C TRP A 116 -0.97 12.79 -0.16
N SER A 117 -1.30 11.96 -1.16
CA SER A 117 -2.53 12.13 -1.93
C SER A 117 -3.75 11.67 -1.12
N SER A 118 -4.76 12.52 -0.97
CA SER A 118 -6.00 12.16 -0.27
C SER A 118 -6.90 11.28 -1.13
N CYS A 119 -7.75 10.48 -0.49
CA CYS A 119 -8.78 9.72 -1.19
C CYS A 119 -9.88 9.21 -0.27
N CYS A 120 -11.08 9.09 -0.86
CA CYS A 120 -12.19 8.33 -0.30
C CYS A 120 -12.10 6.88 -0.79
N TYR A 121 -11.79 5.95 0.11
CA TYR A 121 -11.80 4.53 -0.19
C TYR A 121 -13.20 3.96 0.03
N THR A 122 -13.84 3.50 -1.04
CA THR A 122 -15.19 2.94 -1.04
C THR A 122 -15.18 1.40 -0.94
N PRO A 123 -16.27 0.77 -0.43
CA PRO A 123 -16.36 -0.69 -0.31
C PRO A 123 -16.24 -1.47 -1.62
N ASP A 124 -16.38 -0.82 -2.77
CA ASP A 124 -16.19 -1.43 -4.09
C ASP A 124 -14.72 -1.58 -4.51
N HIS A 125 -13.78 -1.14 -3.66
CA HIS A 125 -12.34 -1.22 -3.85
C HIS A 125 -11.80 -0.53 -5.12
N LYS A 126 -12.60 0.32 -5.79
CA LYS A 126 -12.16 0.99 -7.03
C LYS A 126 -10.95 1.92 -6.83
N GLN A 127 -10.78 2.41 -5.60
CA GLN A 127 -9.69 3.30 -5.21
C GLN A 127 -8.53 2.57 -4.52
N ALA A 128 -8.39 1.25 -4.71
CA ALA A 128 -7.34 0.46 -4.06
C ALA A 128 -5.92 0.99 -4.32
N LYS A 129 -5.69 1.58 -5.50
CA LYS A 129 -4.40 2.20 -5.85
C LYS A 129 -4.00 3.31 -4.86
N CYS A 130 -4.96 4.10 -4.35
CA CYS A 130 -4.68 5.16 -3.41
C CYS A 130 -3.99 4.63 -2.14
N MET A 131 -4.47 3.50 -1.61
CA MET A 131 -3.85 2.80 -0.49
C MET A 131 -2.49 2.23 -0.91
N TRP A 132 -2.42 1.53 -2.05
CA TRP A 132 -1.20 0.85 -2.47
C TRP A 132 0.00 1.76 -2.68
N ASP A 133 -0.22 3.02 -3.07
CA ASP A 133 0.84 3.99 -3.35
C ASP A 133 1.42 4.66 -2.09
N LYS A 134 0.74 4.60 -0.93
CA LYS A 134 1.13 5.35 0.28
C LYS A 134 2.56 5.07 0.76
N PRO A 135 3.08 3.83 0.72
CA PRO A 135 4.49 3.59 1.00
C PRO A 135 5.44 4.38 0.09
N ALA A 136 5.14 4.46 -1.21
CA ALA A 136 5.98 5.14 -2.19
C ALA A 136 5.90 6.66 -2.07
N GLU A 137 4.74 7.20 -1.66
CA GLU A 137 4.55 8.62 -1.37
C GLU A 137 5.33 9.06 -0.13
N LEU A 138 5.34 8.23 0.92
CA LEU A 138 5.80 8.62 2.25
C LEU A 138 7.24 8.21 2.57
N THR A 139 7.78 7.18 1.90
CA THR A 139 9.04 6.53 2.31
C THR A 139 9.94 6.16 1.13
N ASN A 140 11.10 5.53 1.38
CA ASN A 140 11.91 4.95 0.31
C ASN A 140 11.37 3.59 -0.18
N TYR A 141 10.34 3.02 0.46
CA TYR A 141 9.65 1.83 -0.01
C TYR A 141 8.80 2.14 -1.26
N LYS A 142 9.33 1.91 -2.46
CA LYS A 142 8.68 2.30 -3.73
C LYS A 142 7.72 1.27 -4.31
N ASP A 143 7.61 0.09 -3.68
CA ASP A 143 6.64 -0.93 -4.07
C ASP A 143 5.28 -0.71 -3.40
N SER A 144 4.25 -1.37 -3.93
CA SER A 144 2.92 -1.34 -3.34
C SER A 144 2.86 -1.97 -1.95
N GLY A 145 2.10 -1.36 -1.05
CA GLY A 145 1.74 -1.92 0.25
C GLY A 145 0.27 -2.30 0.35
N PHE A 146 -0.06 -3.23 1.24
CA PHE A 146 -1.43 -3.71 1.46
C PHE A 146 -1.81 -3.54 2.92
N GLU A 147 -2.97 -2.95 3.18
CA GLU A 147 -3.38 -2.57 4.53
C GLU A 147 -4.49 -3.48 5.06
N ILE A 148 -4.44 -3.76 6.37
CA ILE A 148 -5.61 -4.13 7.17
C ILE A 148 -5.78 -3.13 8.31
N GLY A 149 -7.03 -2.74 8.58
CA GLY A 149 -7.37 -1.77 9.62
C GLY A 149 -8.29 -2.39 10.66
N TYR A 150 -8.17 -1.92 11.90
CA TYR A 150 -9.04 -2.23 13.01
C TYR A 150 -9.48 -0.92 13.67
N TRP A 151 -10.75 -0.87 14.07
CA TRP A 151 -11.32 0.25 14.81
C TRP A 151 -12.17 -0.27 15.97
N THR A 152 -12.14 0.45 17.07
CA THR A 152 -13.02 0.24 18.22
C THR A 152 -13.46 1.61 18.78
N SER A 153 -14.60 1.66 19.46
CA SER A 153 -15.05 2.87 20.14
C SER A 153 -14.22 3.20 21.38
N ALA A 154 -13.49 2.22 21.92
CA ALA A 154 -12.55 2.36 23.03
C ALA A 154 -11.11 2.57 22.53
N GLU A 155 -10.13 2.51 23.43
CA GLU A 155 -8.72 2.49 23.04
C GLU A 155 -8.36 1.14 22.42
N ALA A 156 -7.81 1.15 21.21
CA ALA A 156 -7.40 -0.05 20.50
C ALA A 156 -6.18 -0.69 21.18
N ASN A 157 -6.20 -2.02 21.29
CA ASN A 157 -5.06 -2.80 21.77
C ASN A 157 -4.71 -3.95 20.83
N ALA A 158 -3.52 -4.52 21.04
CA ALA A 158 -2.92 -5.49 20.13
C ALA A 158 -3.75 -6.80 20.04
N GLU A 159 -4.21 -7.32 21.18
CA GLU A 159 -4.99 -8.55 21.22
C GLU A 159 -6.34 -8.42 20.50
N GLU A 160 -7.09 -7.36 20.83
CA GLU A 160 -8.40 -7.13 20.21
C GLU A 160 -8.30 -6.89 18.71
N ALA A 161 -7.27 -6.17 18.25
CA ALA A 161 -7.02 -5.96 16.83
C ALA A 161 -6.79 -7.29 16.09
N LEU A 162 -5.92 -8.17 16.63
CA LEU A 162 -5.67 -9.47 16.02
C LEU A 162 -6.91 -10.37 16.03
N GLU A 163 -7.65 -10.45 17.14
CA GLU A 163 -8.88 -11.25 17.19
C GLU A 163 -9.94 -10.71 16.22
N GLY A 164 -10.07 -9.39 16.10
CA GLY A 164 -10.91 -8.75 15.09
C GLY A 164 -10.52 -9.15 13.66
N TRP A 165 -9.22 -9.18 13.34
CA TRP A 165 -8.77 -9.61 12.01
C TRP A 165 -8.94 -11.10 11.75
N LYS A 166 -8.78 -11.97 12.77
CA LYS A 166 -9.00 -13.42 12.63
C LYS A 166 -10.46 -13.77 12.31
N THR A 167 -11.41 -12.99 12.84
CA THR A 167 -12.85 -13.21 12.60
C THR A 167 -13.32 -12.63 11.26
N SER A 168 -12.59 -11.69 10.67
CA SER A 168 -12.84 -11.18 9.32
C SER A 168 -12.14 -12.03 8.27
N ALA A 169 -12.90 -12.75 7.44
CA ALA A 169 -12.35 -13.61 6.40
C ALA A 169 -11.38 -12.85 5.45
N ALA A 170 -11.67 -11.60 5.11
CA ALA A 170 -10.84 -10.79 4.23
C ALA A 170 -9.51 -10.39 4.91
N HIS A 171 -9.54 -9.93 6.16
CA HIS A 171 -8.34 -9.55 6.89
C HIS A 171 -7.47 -10.77 7.23
N ASN A 172 -8.11 -11.84 7.71
CA ASN A 172 -7.43 -13.08 8.02
C ASN A 172 -6.68 -13.62 6.78
N ALA A 173 -7.30 -13.58 5.61
CA ALA A 173 -6.67 -14.07 4.38
C ALA A 173 -5.39 -13.33 4.01
N VAL A 174 -5.25 -12.03 4.32
CA VAL A 174 -3.99 -11.28 4.14
C VAL A 174 -2.94 -11.79 5.12
N ILE A 175 -3.29 -11.94 6.39
CA ILE A 175 -2.37 -12.34 7.47
C ILE A 175 -1.81 -13.74 7.23
N ILE A 176 -2.62 -14.69 6.77
CA ILE A 176 -2.20 -16.10 6.59
C ILE A 176 -2.11 -16.55 5.12
N ASN A 177 -1.90 -15.60 4.19
CA ASN A 177 -1.64 -15.86 2.77
C ASN A 177 -2.68 -16.83 2.15
N GLN A 178 -3.96 -16.52 2.31
CA GLN A 178 -5.06 -17.31 1.74
C GLN A 178 -5.75 -16.56 0.60
N THR A 179 -6.66 -17.24 -0.10
CA THR A 179 -7.46 -16.67 -1.18
C THR A 179 -6.58 -16.10 -2.30
N ILE A 180 -6.68 -14.80 -2.59
CA ILE A 180 -5.88 -14.09 -3.58
C ILE A 180 -4.41 -13.93 -3.15
N TRP A 181 -4.08 -14.13 -1.87
CA TRP A 181 -2.74 -13.95 -1.30
C TRP A 181 -1.89 -15.23 -1.26
N LYS A 182 -2.40 -16.36 -1.78
CA LYS A 182 -1.78 -17.70 -1.67
C LYS A 182 -0.35 -17.82 -2.22
N ASN A 183 -0.01 -16.97 -3.19
CA ASN A 183 1.29 -16.99 -3.85
C ASN A 183 2.19 -15.82 -3.41
N GLU A 184 1.74 -15.04 -2.42
CA GLU A 184 2.50 -13.90 -1.94
C GLU A 184 3.51 -14.33 -0.89
N GLU A 185 4.65 -13.64 -0.88
CA GLU A 185 5.68 -13.78 0.14
C GLU A 185 5.84 -12.41 0.79
N TRP A 186 5.31 -12.26 2.00
CA TRP A 186 5.45 -11.02 2.75
C TRP A 186 6.88 -10.88 3.26
N ARG A 187 7.53 -9.78 2.91
CA ARG A 187 8.93 -9.47 3.26
C ARG A 187 9.08 -8.27 4.18
N SER A 188 8.01 -7.54 4.39
CA SER A 188 7.95 -6.37 5.26
C SER A 188 6.58 -6.27 5.88
N LEU A 189 6.54 -6.06 7.19
CA LEU A 189 5.32 -5.78 7.94
C LEU A 189 5.50 -4.49 8.73
N GLY A 190 4.56 -3.55 8.60
CA GLY A 190 4.54 -2.31 9.36
C GLY A 190 3.37 -2.26 10.31
N VAL A 191 3.55 -1.71 11.50
CA VAL A 191 2.50 -1.59 12.52
C VAL A 191 2.34 -0.14 12.96
N GLY A 192 1.10 0.29 13.10
CA GLY A 192 0.70 1.51 13.78
C GLY A 192 -0.47 1.21 14.71
N LEU A 193 -0.40 1.69 15.95
CA LEU A 193 -1.45 1.49 16.94
C LEU A 193 -1.52 2.74 17.82
N ALA A 194 -2.65 3.45 17.74
CA ALA A 194 -2.88 4.67 18.51
C ALA A 194 -4.37 4.98 18.60
N GLY A 195 -4.80 5.50 19.76
CA GLY A 195 -6.18 5.90 19.98
C GLY A 195 -7.16 4.76 19.69
N GLN A 196 -8.10 5.00 18.78
CA GLN A 196 -9.16 4.04 18.42
C GLN A 196 -8.78 3.07 17.30
N TYR A 197 -7.56 3.16 16.76
CA TYR A 197 -7.18 2.45 15.53
C TYR A 197 -5.91 1.61 15.70
N ALA A 198 -5.91 0.46 15.04
CA ALA A 198 -4.70 -0.30 14.72
C ALA A 198 -4.66 -0.58 13.22
N VAL A 199 -3.52 -0.36 12.59
CA VAL A 199 -3.31 -0.51 11.16
C VAL A 199 -2.03 -1.31 10.93
N VAL A 200 -2.10 -2.29 10.02
CA VAL A 200 -0.95 -3.10 9.62
C VAL A 200 -0.79 -3.08 8.11
N TRP A 201 0.46 -2.90 7.68
CA TRP A 201 0.85 -2.87 6.28
C TRP A 201 1.72 -4.07 5.93
N PHE A 202 1.43 -4.71 4.80
CA PHE A 202 2.19 -5.82 4.23
C PHE A 202 2.89 -5.39 2.94
N GLY A 203 4.14 -5.78 2.79
CA GLY A 203 4.97 -5.49 1.62
C GLY A 203 5.58 -6.75 1.03
N LYS A 204 5.59 -6.84 -0.31
CA LYS A 204 6.17 -7.98 -1.05
C LYS A 204 7.69 -7.88 -1.22
N LYS A 205 8.25 -6.68 -1.08
CA LYS A 205 9.68 -6.41 -1.19
C LYS A 205 10.30 -6.10 0.16
N LYS A 206 11.63 -6.25 0.21
CA LYS A 206 12.42 -5.86 1.37
C LYS A 206 12.34 -4.35 1.58
N ASP A 207 12.40 -3.92 2.83
CA ASP A 207 12.41 -2.51 3.17
C ASP A 207 13.78 -1.87 2.87
N PRO A 208 13.85 -0.87 1.97
CA PRO A 208 15.10 -0.16 1.68
C PRO A 208 15.69 0.59 2.89
N ASP A 209 14.83 0.99 3.84
CA ASP A 209 15.24 1.69 5.06
C ASP A 209 15.56 0.71 6.21
N GLY A 210 15.36 -0.60 5.98
CA GLY A 210 15.68 -1.68 6.90
C GLY A 210 14.58 -1.99 7.92
N TYR A 211 14.95 -2.76 8.93
CA TYR A 211 14.02 -3.35 9.90
C TYR A 211 14.40 -2.96 11.32
N TRP A 212 13.43 -3.02 12.23
CA TRP A 212 13.70 -2.96 13.66
C TRP A 212 14.15 -4.33 14.16
N GLU A 213 15.16 -4.35 15.03
CA GLU A 213 15.57 -5.57 15.70
C GLU A 213 14.45 -6.04 16.66
N GLU A 214 14.18 -7.33 16.64
CA GLU A 214 13.38 -7.98 17.67
C GLU A 214 14.22 -8.00 18.95
N LYS A 215 13.80 -7.25 19.97
CA LYS A 215 14.39 -7.38 21.29
C LYS A 215 13.81 -8.66 21.89
N ALA A 216 14.65 -9.66 22.13
CA ALA A 216 14.27 -10.80 22.95
C ALA A 216 13.99 -10.28 24.36
N GLU A 217 12.72 -10.28 24.74
CA GLU A 217 12.27 -10.06 26.13
C GLU A 217 12.31 -11.38 26.90
#